data_AF-A0ABD2Y9A2-F1
#
_entry.id   AF-A0ABD2Y9A2-F1
#
_cell.length_a   1.000
_cell.length_b   1.000
_cell.length_c   1.000
_cell.angle_alpha   90.00
_cell.angle_beta   90.00
_cell.angle_gamma   90.00
#
_symmetry.space_group_name_H-M   'P 1'
#
loop_
_entity.id
_entity.type
_entity.pdbx_description
1 polymer ?
#
loop_
_entity_poly.entity_id
_entity_poly.type
_entity_poly.pdbx_seq_one_letter_code
_entity_poly.pdbx_strand_id
1 'polypeptide(L)'
;MKQHAGDLTPAQTLDLMSTKNYILIDIRSEKDKDKAGVPRLPSNAKNNAIPSLVRSVKKVEAELVALKISYLKKINKGSNIVIMD
;
A
#
# COMPACT_ATOMS: atom_id res chain seq x y z
N MET A 1 11.18 4.13 -25.35
CA MET A 1 10.98 4.46 -23.92
C MET A 1 10.42 3.22 -23.23
N LYS A 2 11.13 2.61 -22.29
CA LYS A 2 10.56 1.51 -21.48
C LYS A 2 9.65 2.13 -20.43
N GLN A 3 8.34 1.98 -20.59
CA GLN A 3 7.34 2.57 -19.68
C GLN A 3 7.15 1.75 -18.39
N HIS A 4 7.77 0.57 -18.29
CA HIS A 4 7.73 -0.31 -17.12
C HIS A 4 9.11 -0.91 -16.87
N ALA A 5 9.51 -1.01 -15.59
CA ALA A 5 10.83 -1.45 -15.16
C ALA A 5 11.07 -2.96 -15.30
N GLY A 6 10.04 -3.73 -15.66
CA GLY A 6 10.06 -5.19 -15.75
C GLY A 6 9.41 -5.86 -14.55
N ASP A 7 9.18 -7.16 -14.66
CA ASP A 7 8.54 -7.96 -13.62
C ASP A 7 9.49 -8.20 -12.44
N LEU A 8 8.94 -8.19 -11.23
CA LEU A 8 9.69 -8.41 -9.99
C LEU A 8 9.17 -9.65 -9.28
N THR A 9 10.09 -10.49 -8.82
CA THR A 9 9.73 -11.60 -7.91
C THR A 9 9.35 -11.05 -6.53
N PRO A 10 8.56 -11.80 -5.74
CA PRO A 10 8.21 -11.38 -4.37
C PRO A 10 9.42 -11.05 -3.50
N ALA A 11 10.51 -11.82 -3.62
CA ALA A 11 11.75 -11.59 -2.88
C ALA A 11 12.41 -10.26 -3.29
N GLN A 12 12.52 -9.98 -4.59
CA GLN A 12 13.07 -8.71 -5.09
C GLN A 12 12.21 -7.50 -4.67
N THR A 13 10.88 -7.64 -4.71
CA THR A 13 9.96 -6.60 -4.24
C THR A 13 10.14 -6.32 -2.75
N LEU A 14 10.29 -7.37 -1.94
CA LEU A 14 10.55 -7.22 -0.50
C LEU A 14 11.87 -6.51 -0.23
N ASP A 15 12.94 -6.87 -0.95
CA ASP A 15 14.25 -6.22 -0.83
C ASP A 15 14.15 -4.73 -1.20
N LEU A 16 13.47 -4.40 -2.31
CA LEU A 16 13.27 -3.02 -2.74
C LEU A 16 12.48 -2.22 -1.72
N MET A 17 11.42 -2.77 -1.13
CA MET A 17 10.64 -2.08 -0.10
C MET A 17 11.36 -1.95 1.25
N SER A 18 12.23 -2.91 1.58
CA SER A 18 12.95 -2.91 2.85
C SER A 18 14.20 -2.03 2.82
N THR A 19 14.83 -1.90 1.65
CA THR A 19 16.11 -1.18 1.49
C THR A 19 15.96 0.19 0.82
N LYS A 20 14.93 0.36 0.00
CA LYS A 20 14.66 1.58 -0.76
C LYS A 20 13.25 2.06 -0.43
N ASN A 21 13.02 3.37 -0.55
CA ASN A 21 11.72 3.99 -0.27
C ASN A 21 10.72 3.75 -1.41
N TYR A 22 10.49 2.48 -1.75
CA TYR A 22 9.52 2.04 -2.76
C TYR A 22 8.13 1.94 -2.13
N ILE A 23 7.12 2.31 -2.89
CA ILE A 23 5.71 2.26 -2.48
C ILE A 23 5.04 1.09 -3.20
N LEU A 24 4.49 0.14 -2.46
CA LEU A 24 3.66 -0.93 -3.03
C LEU A 24 2.21 -0.47 -3.14
N ILE A 25 1.65 -0.59 -4.32
CA ILE A 25 0.22 -0.37 -4.59
C ILE A 25 -0.42 -1.70 -4.94
N ASP A 26 -1.28 -2.20 -4.06
CA ASP A 26 -2.08 -3.41 -4.26
C ASP A 26 -3.38 -3.04 -4.98
N ILE A 27 -3.42 -3.31 -6.29
CA ILE A 27 -4.57 -3.00 -7.15
C ILE A 27 -5.57 -4.15 -7.25
N ARG A 28 -5.30 -5.28 -6.57
CA ARG A 28 -6.22 -6.42 -6.52
C ARG A 28 -7.57 -6.02 -5.97
N SER A 29 -8.60 -6.74 -6.40
CA SER A 29 -9.94 -6.54 -5.87
C SER A 29 -9.96 -6.80 -4.36
N GLU A 30 -10.85 -6.11 -3.63
CA GLU A 30 -10.99 -6.34 -2.19
C GLU A 30 -11.33 -7.81 -1.89
N LYS A 31 -12.10 -8.46 -2.77
CA LYS A 31 -12.40 -9.90 -2.68
C LYS A 31 -11.16 -10.79 -2.74
N ASP A 32 -10.18 -10.43 -3.58
CA ASP A 32 -8.95 -11.20 -3.71
C ASP A 32 -8.00 -10.93 -2.55
N LYS A 33 -8.00 -9.70 -2.02
CA LYS A 33 -7.29 -9.35 -0.77
C LYS A 33 -7.86 -10.09 0.43
N ASP A 34 -9.17 -10.25 0.51
CA ASP A 34 -9.83 -11.00 1.60
C ASP A 34 -9.45 -12.49 1.59
N LYS A 35 -9.25 -13.06 0.39
CA LYS A 35 -8.88 -14.47 0.23
C LYS A 35 -7.38 -14.72 0.40
N ALA A 36 -6.55 -13.91 -0.25
CA ALA A 36 -5.11 -14.09 -0.30
C ALA A 36 -4.38 -13.35 0.83
N GLY A 37 -5.08 -12.50 1.58
CA GLY A 37 -4.52 -11.60 2.56
C GLY A 37 -3.93 -10.34 1.96
N VAL A 38 -3.69 -9.36 2.83
CA VAL A 38 -2.96 -8.13 2.51
C VAL A 38 -1.47 -8.28 2.86
N PRO A 39 -0.55 -7.71 2.07
CA PRO A 39 0.88 -7.77 2.35
C PRO A 39 1.21 -7.22 3.74
N ARG A 40 1.79 -8.06 4.60
CA ARG A 40 2.29 -7.65 5.92
C ARG A 40 3.79 -7.41 5.82
N LEU A 41 4.19 -6.15 5.89
CA LEU A 41 5.61 -5.79 5.97
C LEU A 41 6.18 -6.16 7.36
N PRO A 42 7.47 -6.56 7.45
CA PRO A 42 8.12 -6.78 8.73
C PRO A 42 8.04 -5.53 9.61
N SER A 43 7.92 -5.74 10.91
CA SER A 43 7.50 -4.77 11.96
C SER A 43 8.31 -3.47 12.07
N ASN A 44 9.41 -3.32 11.34
CA ASN A 44 10.16 -2.06 11.24
C ASN A 44 9.52 -1.04 10.27
N ALA A 45 8.55 -1.43 9.46
CA ALA A 45 7.74 -0.50 8.68
C ALA A 45 6.64 0.08 9.59
N LYS A 46 6.71 1.38 9.89
CA LYS A 46 5.77 2.10 10.78
C LYS A 46 4.31 1.86 10.36
N ASN A 47 3.66 0.91 11.02
CA ASN A 47 2.27 0.58 10.79
C ASN A 47 1.43 1.41 11.78
N ASN A 48 0.98 2.58 11.36
CA ASN A 48 0.06 3.41 12.13
C ASN A 48 -1.36 2.81 12.04
N ALA A 49 -1.59 1.68 12.69
CA ALA A 49 -2.94 1.13 12.84
C ALA A 49 -3.71 1.98 13.87
N ILE A 50 -4.86 2.53 13.48
CA ILE A 50 -5.72 3.33 14.36
C ILE A 50 -6.62 2.41 15.20
N PRO A 51 -6.66 2.56 16.53
CA PRO A 51 -7.50 1.76 17.40
C PRO A 51 -8.99 2.01 17.13
N SER A 52 -9.77 0.93 17.12
CA SER A 52 -11.20 0.90 16.84
C SER A 52 -12.01 1.49 17.99
N LEU A 53 -12.35 2.78 17.92
CA LEU A 53 -13.40 3.37 18.75
C LEU A 53 -14.12 4.51 18.04
N VAL A 54 -15.10 4.23 17.17
CA VAL A 54 -16.01 5.29 16.68
C VAL A 54 -17.42 4.76 16.37
N ARG A 55 -18.43 5.44 16.93
CA ARG A 55 -19.87 5.14 16.91
C ARG A 55 -20.61 5.44 15.59
N SER A 56 -19.93 5.66 14.46
CA SER A 56 -20.56 6.12 13.21
C SER A 56 -19.86 5.60 11.95
N VAL A 57 -20.56 4.81 11.14
CA VAL A 57 -20.07 4.21 9.88
C VAL A 57 -19.64 5.28 8.88
N LYS A 58 -20.44 6.34 8.70
CA LYS A 58 -20.15 7.43 7.75
C LYS A 58 -18.86 8.18 8.09
N LYS A 59 -18.55 8.33 9.39
CA LYS A 59 -17.31 8.98 9.84
C LYS A 59 -16.09 8.10 9.54
N VAL A 60 -16.19 6.79 9.77
CA VAL A 60 -15.12 5.83 9.46
C VAL A 60 -14.82 5.78 7.97
N GLU A 61 -15.86 5.77 7.12
CA GLU A 61 -15.68 5.80 5.67
C GLU A 61 -14.98 7.08 5.20
N ALA A 62 -15.38 8.25 5.72
CA ALA A 62 -14.75 9.51 5.39
C ALA A 62 -13.27 9.57 5.85
N GLU A 63 -12.98 9.08 7.06
CA GLU A 63 -11.61 8.97 7.59
C GLU A 63 -10.75 8.01 6.76
N LEU A 64 -11.31 6.86 6.37
CA LEU A 64 -10.62 5.88 5.52
C LEU A 64 -10.32 6.45 4.12
N VAL A 65 -11.28 7.15 3.52
CA VAL A 65 -11.10 7.82 2.22
C VAL A 65 -10.04 8.93 2.33
N ALA A 66 -10.12 9.78 3.35
CA ALA A 66 -9.14 10.83 3.60
C ALA A 66 -7.73 10.24 3.79
N LEU A 67 -7.62 9.14 4.53
CA LEU A 67 -6.37 8.41 4.72
C LEU A 67 -5.83 7.90 3.39
N LYS A 68 -6.63 7.18 2.60
CA LYS A 68 -6.24 6.70 1.26
C LYS A 68 -5.73 7.85 0.37
N ILE A 69 -6.46 8.97 0.31
CA ILE A 69 -6.07 10.16 -0.45
C ILE A 69 -4.74 10.74 0.06
N SER A 70 -4.55 10.81 1.38
CA SER A 70 -3.32 11.35 1.98
C SER A 70 -2.08 10.53 1.62
N TYR A 71 -2.20 9.21 1.50
CA TYR A 71 -1.11 8.33 1.06
C TYR A 71 -0.82 8.51 -0.43
N LEU A 72 -1.85 8.62 -1.28
CA LEU A 72 -1.67 8.86 -2.71
C LEU A 72 -1.04 10.23 -3.00
N LYS A 73 -1.41 11.27 -2.24
CA LYS A 73 -0.80 12.62 -2.38
C LYS A 73 0.70 12.67 -2.07
N LYS A 74 1.25 11.68 -1.35
CA LYS A 74 2.70 11.58 -1.09
C LYS A 74 3.47 11.05 -2.31
N ILE A 75 2.77 10.45 -3.29
CA ILE A 75 3.36 9.93 -4.52
C ILE A 75 3.60 11.09 -5.48
N ASN A 76 4.82 11.20 -6.01
CA ASN A 76 5.22 12.23 -6.95
C ASN A 76 6.05 11.63 -8.11
N LYS A 77 6.44 12.45 -9.09
CA LYS A 77 7.17 12.01 -10.30
C LYS A 77 8.52 11.32 -10.02
N GLY A 78 9.06 11.45 -8.81
CA GLY A 78 10.29 10.77 -8.37
C GLY A 78 10.06 9.58 -7.44
N SER A 79 8.81 9.24 -7.12
CA SER A 79 8.49 8.08 -6.28
C SER A 79 8.72 6.78 -7.06
N ASN A 80 9.39 5.83 -6.41
CA ASN A 80 9.52 4.48 -6.94
C ASN A 80 8.30 3.65 -6.52
N ILE A 81 7.59 3.06 -7.47
CA ILE A 81 6.33 2.38 -7.24
C ILE A 81 6.46 0.93 -7.73
N VAL A 82 5.99 0.00 -6.92
CA VAL A 82 5.70 -1.39 -7.33
C VAL A 82 4.20 -1.56 -7.37
N ILE A 83 3.69 -2.12 -8.45
CA ILE A 83 2.27 -2.46 -8.58
C ILE A 83 2.15 -3.97 -8.39
N MET A 84 1.24 -4.37 -7.52
CA MET A 84 0.85 -5.77 -7.35
C MET A 84 -0.58 -5.93 -7.84
N ASP A 85 -0.72 -6.77 -8.86
CA ASP A 85 -1.97 -7.18 -9.51
C ASP A 85 -2.34 -8.61 -9.10
#